data_AF-A0A371JXJ2-F1
#
_entry.id   AF-A0A371JXJ2-F1
#
_cell.length_a   1.000
_cell.length_b   1.000
_cell.length_c   1.000
_cell.angle_alpha   90.00
_cell.angle_beta   90.00
_cell.angle_gamma   90.00
#
_symmetry.space_group_name_H-M   'P 1'
#
loop_
_entity.id
_entity.type
_entity.pdbx_description
1 polymer ?
#
loop_
_entity_poly.entity_id
_entity_poly.type
_entity_poly.pdbx_seq_one_letter_code
_entity_poly.pdbx_strand_id
1 'polypeptide(L)'
;MRTLPILAAALLLPAVAAAQAPGAKQPSHQEQVALRDYTTALMNEAIVGECDAQRYSGGGQLRQAYAKWRAPREVSIATGGQLALTRYPSLGGSAAAQRSNFRKQFETSLKPGIDAAPERACAAALATLSTGLPIPFSGTTRTTAELRFDIYKQAIVAGSAASNCLEFDAIEASVTEASATDTGATERWVLKGCGQEVALSVKHQPSAKGGSDFVISMAPAAAP
;
A
#
# COMPACT_ATOMS: atom_id res chain seq x y z
N MET A 1 -43.95 53.96 -24.60
CA MET A 1 -43.04 54.06 -25.78
C MET A 1 -41.69 53.54 -25.33
N ARG A 2 -41.26 52.37 -25.86
CA ARG A 2 -40.06 52.18 -26.72
C ARG A 2 -38.74 52.51 -25.98
N THR A 3 -37.70 51.67 -25.83
CA THR A 3 -37.25 50.41 -26.47
C THR A 3 -36.02 49.89 -25.70
N LEU A 4 -35.87 48.57 -25.54
CA LEU A 4 -34.59 47.81 -25.34
C LEU A 4 -33.84 47.69 -26.70
N PRO A 5 -32.67 47.01 -26.86
CA PRO A 5 -31.52 46.60 -25.99
C PRO A 5 -30.14 46.83 -26.69
N ILE A 6 -29.08 46.04 -26.33
CA ILE A 6 -27.83 45.64 -27.08
C ILE A 6 -26.54 46.35 -26.57
N LEU A 7 -25.35 45.76 -26.29
CA LEU A 7 -24.67 44.45 -26.41
C LEU A 7 -23.56 44.44 -25.31
N ALA A 8 -23.45 43.42 -24.45
CA ALA A 8 -22.52 42.29 -24.54
C ALA A 8 -21.02 42.64 -24.66
N ALA A 9 -20.27 42.36 -23.60
CA ALA A 9 -18.90 41.87 -23.69
C ALA A 9 -18.75 40.72 -22.70
N ALA A 10 -18.92 39.52 -23.22
CA ALA A 10 -18.71 38.27 -22.53
C ALA A 10 -17.22 38.12 -22.22
N LEU A 11 -16.84 38.18 -20.94
CA LEU A 11 -15.60 37.56 -20.47
C LEU A 11 -15.86 36.05 -20.36
N LEU A 12 -15.89 35.43 -21.53
CA LEU A 12 -15.69 34.00 -21.70
C LEU A 12 -14.25 33.70 -21.26
N LEU A 13 -14.09 33.35 -19.98
CA LEU A 13 -13.07 32.38 -19.62
C LEU A 13 -13.20 31.23 -20.62
N PRO A 14 -12.15 30.81 -21.33
CA PRO A 14 -12.17 29.49 -21.90
C PRO A 14 -12.24 28.56 -20.70
N ALA A 15 -13.45 28.11 -20.39
CA ALA A 15 -13.66 26.80 -19.84
C ALA A 15 -12.82 25.89 -20.73
N VAL A 16 -11.64 25.52 -20.24
CA VAL A 16 -10.97 24.32 -20.69
C VAL A 16 -11.87 23.20 -20.19
N ALA A 17 -13.01 23.05 -20.86
CA ALA A 17 -13.64 21.78 -21.03
C ALA A 17 -12.54 20.93 -21.65
N ALA A 18 -11.83 20.21 -20.78
CA ALA A 18 -11.10 19.05 -21.19
C ALA A 18 -12.12 18.24 -21.98
N ALA A 19 -11.98 18.27 -23.31
CA ALA A 19 -12.65 17.34 -24.18
C ALA A 19 -12.26 15.98 -23.62
N GLN A 20 -13.16 15.37 -22.86
CA GLN A 20 -13.03 14.00 -22.42
C GLN A 20 -13.01 13.21 -23.72
N ALA A 21 -11.80 12.84 -24.14
CA ALA A 21 -11.62 11.89 -25.22
C ALA A 21 -12.53 10.70 -24.90
N PRO A 22 -13.32 10.24 -25.87
CA PRO A 22 -14.30 9.19 -25.62
C PRO A 22 -13.58 7.94 -25.12
N GLY A 23 -13.86 7.59 -23.86
CA GLY A 23 -13.65 6.26 -23.29
C GLY A 23 -12.20 5.80 -23.11
N ALA A 24 -11.44 6.41 -22.19
CA ALA A 24 -10.40 5.64 -21.53
C ALA A 24 -11.09 4.52 -20.72
N LYS A 25 -11.17 3.32 -21.30
CA LYS A 25 -11.68 2.14 -20.59
C LYS A 25 -10.90 2.00 -19.28
N GLN A 26 -11.61 1.81 -18.17
CA GLN A 26 -10.97 1.55 -16.89
C GLN A 26 -9.97 0.40 -17.05
N PRO A 27 -8.75 0.51 -16.49
CA PRO A 27 -7.77 -0.57 -16.58
C PRO A 27 -8.35 -1.84 -15.99
N SER A 28 -8.13 -2.97 -16.65
CA SER A 28 -8.50 -4.28 -16.10
C SER A 28 -7.78 -4.53 -14.78
N HIS A 29 -8.27 -5.46 -13.96
CA HIS A 29 -7.64 -5.81 -12.68
C HIS A 29 -6.15 -6.18 -12.85
N GLN A 30 -5.81 -6.95 -13.90
CA GLN A 30 -4.41 -7.31 -14.19
C GLN A 30 -3.55 -6.09 -14.55
N GLU A 31 -4.09 -5.13 -15.29
CA GLU A 31 -3.38 -3.88 -15.61
C GLU A 31 -3.17 -3.02 -14.36
N GLN A 32 -4.16 -2.97 -13.46
CA GLN A 32 -4.03 -2.26 -12.18
C GLN A 32 -2.95 -2.89 -11.29
N VAL A 33 -2.93 -4.23 -11.19
CA VAL A 33 -1.91 -4.98 -10.47
C VAL A 33 -0.51 -4.70 -11.04
N ALA A 34 -0.35 -4.78 -12.37
CA ALA A 34 0.92 -4.53 -13.02
C ALA A 34 1.42 -3.08 -12.81
N LEU A 35 0.53 -2.09 -12.98
CA LEU A 35 0.86 -0.67 -12.73
C LEU A 35 1.25 -0.43 -11.27
N ARG A 36 0.55 -1.06 -10.32
CA ARG A 36 0.87 -1.00 -8.88
C ARG A 36 2.22 -1.64 -8.59
N ASP A 37 2.47 -2.86 -9.06
CA ASP A 37 3.72 -3.56 -8.78
C ASP A 37 4.92 -2.77 -9.35
N TYR A 38 4.76 -2.16 -10.54
CA TYR A 38 5.75 -1.27 -11.11
C TYR A 38 6.02 -0.02 -10.24
N THR A 39 4.98 0.69 -9.78
CA THR A 39 5.18 1.89 -8.94
C THR A 39 5.73 1.54 -7.56
N THR A 40 5.29 0.42 -6.96
CA THR A 40 5.85 -0.10 -5.71
C THR A 40 7.31 -0.50 -5.87
N ALA A 41 7.70 -1.09 -7.00
CA ALA A 41 9.10 -1.42 -7.28
C ALA A 41 9.98 -0.18 -7.32
N LEU A 42 9.55 0.90 -7.98
CA LEU A 42 10.27 2.18 -7.99
C LEU A 42 10.43 2.75 -6.56
N MET A 43 9.39 2.66 -5.74
CA MET A 43 9.43 3.12 -4.34
C MET A 43 10.44 2.35 -3.51
N ASN A 44 10.40 1.03 -3.59
CA ASN A 44 11.32 0.17 -2.86
C ASN A 44 12.77 0.36 -3.34
N GLU A 45 13.00 0.56 -4.64
CA GLU A 45 14.35 0.89 -5.16
C GLU A 45 14.89 2.19 -4.55
N ALA A 46 14.07 3.24 -4.47
CA ALA A 46 14.47 4.51 -3.88
C ALA A 46 14.75 4.38 -2.37
N ILE A 47 13.89 3.67 -1.64
CA ILE A 47 14.08 3.41 -0.20
C ILE A 47 15.37 2.60 0.06
N VAL A 48 15.58 1.52 -0.70
CA VAL A 48 16.79 0.69 -0.59
C VAL A 48 18.03 1.53 -0.89
N GLY A 49 18.01 2.33 -1.96
CA GLY A 49 19.11 3.21 -2.33
C GLY A 49 19.44 4.26 -1.27
N GLU A 50 18.42 4.86 -0.64
CA GLU A 50 18.62 5.83 0.43
C GLU A 50 19.14 5.17 1.71
N CYS A 51 18.59 4.02 2.10
CA CYS A 51 19.10 3.27 3.25
C CYS A 51 20.57 2.83 3.06
N ASP A 52 20.96 2.49 1.82
CA ASP A 52 22.35 2.21 1.47
C ASP A 52 23.22 3.48 1.55
N ALA A 53 22.72 4.63 1.10
CA ALA A 53 23.41 5.92 1.21
C ALA A 53 23.63 6.33 2.67
N GLN A 54 22.65 6.06 3.55
CA GLN A 54 22.74 6.27 5.00
C GLN A 54 23.60 5.21 5.72
N ARG A 55 24.15 4.22 5.01
CA ARG A 55 24.96 3.12 5.56
C ARG A 55 24.24 2.34 6.65
N TYR A 56 22.93 2.12 6.49
CA TYR A 56 22.13 1.33 7.41
C TYR A 56 22.76 -0.05 7.67
N SER A 57 22.90 -0.40 8.95
CA SER A 57 23.57 -1.64 9.39
C SER A 57 22.95 -2.91 8.79
N GLY A 58 21.64 -2.92 8.57
CA GLY A 58 20.88 -4.01 7.95
C GLY A 58 20.76 -3.93 6.42
N GLY A 59 21.52 -3.06 5.73
CA GLY A 59 21.37 -2.82 4.28
C GLY A 59 21.47 -4.08 3.41
N GLY A 60 22.31 -5.05 3.79
CA GLY A 60 22.40 -6.34 3.11
C GLY A 60 21.11 -7.17 3.21
N GLN A 61 20.49 -7.21 4.39
CA GLN A 61 19.20 -7.87 4.61
C GLN A 61 18.08 -7.15 3.86
N LEU A 62 18.10 -5.82 3.85
CA LEU A 62 17.12 -5.00 3.14
C LEU A 62 17.14 -5.28 1.62
N ARG A 63 18.33 -5.31 1.00
CA ARG A 63 18.48 -5.69 -0.41
C ARG A 63 17.99 -7.11 -0.68
N GLN A 64 18.29 -8.06 0.21
CA GLN A 64 17.84 -9.43 0.05
C GLN A 64 16.30 -9.56 0.17
N ALA A 65 15.70 -8.86 1.12
CA ALA A 65 14.24 -8.81 1.29
C ALA A 65 13.58 -8.20 0.05
N TYR A 66 14.14 -7.10 -0.46
CA TYR A 66 13.68 -6.49 -1.71
C TYR A 66 13.78 -7.45 -2.90
N ALA A 67 14.91 -8.15 -3.07
CA ALA A 67 15.09 -9.12 -4.15
C ALA A 67 14.05 -10.26 -4.06
N LYS A 68 13.80 -10.79 -2.86
CA LYS A 68 12.76 -11.81 -2.63
C LYS A 68 11.35 -11.29 -2.95
N TRP A 69 11.04 -10.05 -2.61
CA TRP A 69 9.77 -9.42 -2.97
C TRP A 69 9.64 -9.21 -4.49
N ARG A 70 10.73 -8.79 -5.15
CA ARG A 70 10.74 -8.47 -6.59
C ARG A 70 10.63 -9.70 -7.47
N ALA A 71 11.37 -10.77 -7.15
CA ALA A 71 11.50 -11.96 -8.00
C ALA A 71 10.17 -12.53 -8.53
N PRO A 72 9.15 -12.83 -7.70
CA PRO A 72 7.87 -13.35 -8.21
C PRO A 72 7.03 -12.29 -8.97
N ARG A 73 7.42 -11.01 -8.93
CA ARG A 73 6.70 -9.88 -9.53
C ARG A 73 7.38 -9.33 -10.79
N GLU A 74 8.50 -9.89 -11.23
CA GLU A 74 9.34 -9.33 -12.29
C GLU A 74 8.57 -9.11 -13.61
N VAL A 75 7.77 -10.09 -14.04
CA VAL A 75 6.93 -9.97 -15.24
C VAL A 75 5.83 -8.91 -15.06
N SER A 76 5.20 -8.87 -13.88
CA SER A 76 4.17 -7.86 -13.55
C SER A 76 4.74 -6.45 -13.58
N ILE A 77 5.93 -6.26 -13.00
CA ILE A 77 6.67 -4.99 -12.98
C ILE A 77 7.02 -4.54 -14.40
N ALA A 78 7.57 -5.43 -15.23
CA ALA A 78 7.90 -5.12 -16.63
C ALA A 78 6.63 -4.74 -17.43
N THR A 79 5.55 -5.50 -17.25
CA THR A 79 4.25 -5.22 -17.86
C THR A 79 3.72 -3.86 -17.41
N GLY A 80 3.81 -3.54 -16.12
CA GLY A 80 3.41 -2.25 -15.56
C GLY A 80 4.21 -1.09 -16.13
N GLY A 81 5.52 -1.26 -16.34
CA GLY A 81 6.37 -0.28 -17.01
C GLY A 81 5.90 0.02 -18.43
N GLN A 82 5.52 -1.00 -19.20
CA GLN A 82 4.99 -0.84 -20.55
C GLN A 82 3.58 -0.20 -20.54
N LEU A 83 2.72 -0.62 -19.61
CA LEU A 83 1.39 -0.03 -19.43
C LEU A 83 1.47 1.44 -19.02
N ALA A 84 2.46 1.83 -18.20
CA ALA A 84 2.65 3.22 -17.82
C ALA A 84 2.92 4.13 -19.03
N LEU A 85 3.59 3.61 -20.06
CA LEU A 85 3.86 4.36 -21.30
C LEU A 85 2.60 4.52 -22.16
N THR A 86 1.73 3.52 -22.22
CA THR A 86 0.57 3.50 -23.12
C THR A 86 -0.72 3.98 -22.46
N ARG A 87 -0.93 3.70 -21.17
CA ARG A 87 -2.16 4.01 -20.43
C ARG A 87 -2.14 5.40 -19.81
N TYR A 88 -1.03 5.88 -19.25
CA TYR A 88 -1.04 7.19 -18.61
C TYR A 88 -1.48 8.34 -19.52
N PRO A 89 -1.06 8.42 -20.81
CA PRO A 89 -1.58 9.43 -21.73
C PRO A 89 -3.11 9.42 -21.83
N SER A 90 -3.72 8.23 -21.87
CA SER A 90 -5.18 8.07 -21.89
C SER A 90 -5.87 8.39 -20.56
N LEU A 91 -5.13 8.34 -19.44
CA LEU A 91 -5.61 8.64 -18.09
C LEU A 91 -5.30 10.09 -17.67
N GLY A 92 -4.86 10.96 -18.59
CA GLY A 92 -4.59 12.38 -18.33
C GLY A 92 -3.23 12.68 -17.70
N GLY A 93 -2.26 11.77 -17.80
CA GLY A 93 -0.88 11.97 -17.33
C GLY A 93 0.16 11.45 -18.33
N SER A 94 1.45 11.58 -18.01
CA SER A 94 2.51 10.92 -18.79
C SER A 94 3.42 10.12 -17.87
N ALA A 95 4.11 9.11 -18.39
CA ALA A 95 5.06 8.32 -17.61
C ALA A 95 6.19 9.17 -17.00
N ALA A 96 6.60 10.24 -17.70
CA ALA A 96 7.57 11.19 -17.16
C ALA A 96 6.98 11.98 -15.98
N ALA A 97 5.75 12.48 -16.11
CA ALA A 97 5.07 13.19 -15.02
C ALA A 97 4.86 12.29 -13.79
N GLN A 98 4.46 11.03 -13.99
CA GLN A 98 4.29 10.07 -12.88
C GLN A 98 5.60 9.76 -12.18
N ARG A 99 6.69 9.54 -12.93
CA ARG A 99 8.03 9.37 -12.33
C ARG A 99 8.51 10.63 -11.60
N SER A 100 8.22 11.81 -12.13
CA SER A 100 8.52 13.08 -11.47
C SER A 100 7.72 13.24 -10.18
N ASN A 101 6.42 12.90 -10.18
CA ASN A 101 5.57 12.94 -8.99
C ASN A 101 6.04 11.94 -7.93
N PHE A 102 6.39 10.72 -8.35
CA PHE A 102 7.00 9.71 -7.50
C PHE A 102 8.28 10.26 -6.84
N ARG A 103 9.20 10.80 -7.64
CA ARG A 103 10.45 11.39 -7.12
C ARG A 103 10.12 12.49 -6.12
N LYS A 104 9.22 13.41 -6.47
CA LYS A 104 8.80 14.47 -5.57
C LYS A 104 8.26 13.91 -4.25
N GLN A 105 7.36 12.93 -4.28
CA GLN A 105 6.82 12.28 -3.09
C GLN A 105 7.93 11.62 -2.24
N PHE A 106 8.86 10.92 -2.87
CA PHE A 106 10.00 10.34 -2.18
C PHE A 106 10.82 11.43 -1.48
N GLU A 107 11.26 12.45 -2.22
CA GLU A 107 12.09 13.55 -1.72
C GLU A 107 11.40 14.38 -0.63
N THR A 108 10.09 14.61 -0.73
CA THR A 108 9.39 15.50 0.21
C THR A 108 8.79 14.78 1.41
N SER A 109 8.57 13.48 1.34
CA SER A 109 7.81 12.76 2.36
C SER A 109 8.57 11.59 2.97
N LEU A 110 9.26 10.79 2.17
CA LEU A 110 9.94 9.58 2.66
C LEU A 110 11.39 9.83 3.02
N LYS A 111 12.15 10.47 2.13
CA LYS A 111 13.56 10.77 2.34
C LYS A 111 13.82 11.54 3.63
N PRO A 112 13.06 12.61 3.98
CA PRO A 112 13.31 13.34 5.22
C PRO A 112 13.09 12.47 6.47
N GLY A 113 12.16 11.52 6.43
CA GLY A 113 11.93 10.57 7.51
C GLY A 113 13.08 9.56 7.65
N ILE A 114 13.62 9.09 6.52
CA ILE A 114 14.82 8.24 6.51
C ILE A 114 16.03 9.03 7.02
N ASP A 115 16.24 10.26 6.56
CA ASP A 115 17.36 11.11 6.99
C ASP A 115 17.30 11.43 8.49
N ALA A 116 16.10 11.65 9.04
CA ALA A 116 15.91 11.98 10.45
C ALA A 116 16.15 10.80 11.39
N ALA A 117 15.81 9.57 10.96
CA ALA A 117 15.99 8.37 11.77
C ALA A 117 16.31 7.13 10.90
N PRO A 118 17.54 7.04 10.34
CA PRO A 118 17.88 6.03 9.34
C PRO A 118 17.67 4.60 9.83
N GLU A 119 18.18 4.27 11.01
CA GLU A 119 18.05 2.91 11.56
C GLU A 119 16.59 2.50 11.76
N ARG A 120 15.75 3.39 12.29
CA ARG A 120 14.31 3.11 12.52
C ARG A 120 13.56 2.97 11.19
N ALA A 121 13.74 3.93 10.28
CA ALA A 121 13.02 3.95 9.01
C ALA A 121 13.43 2.77 8.10
N CYS A 122 14.73 2.46 8.02
CA CYS A 122 15.24 1.35 7.23
C CYS A 122 14.92 -0.02 7.85
N ALA A 123 14.87 -0.13 9.19
CA ALA A 123 14.37 -1.33 9.85
C ALA A 123 12.87 -1.56 9.55
N ALA A 124 12.05 -0.49 9.55
CA ALA A 124 10.64 -0.58 9.18
C ALA A 124 10.46 -0.97 7.69
N ALA A 125 11.30 -0.46 6.80
CA ALA A 125 11.32 -0.87 5.39
C ALA A 125 11.70 -2.35 5.24
N LEU A 126 12.73 -2.82 5.97
CA LEU A 126 13.13 -4.22 6.00
C LEU A 126 12.01 -5.11 6.52
N ALA A 127 11.33 -4.71 7.59
CA ALA A 127 10.16 -5.41 8.11
C ALA A 127 9.06 -5.49 7.04
N THR A 128 8.74 -4.37 6.38
CA THR A 128 7.72 -4.31 5.32
C THR A 128 8.04 -5.25 4.17
N LEU A 129 9.29 -5.29 3.71
CA LEU A 129 9.69 -6.17 2.62
C LEU A 129 9.72 -7.64 3.03
N SER A 130 10.01 -7.93 4.29
CA SER A 130 10.14 -9.32 4.79
C SER A 130 8.80 -9.93 5.19
N THR A 131 7.91 -9.12 5.78
CA THR A 131 6.66 -9.59 6.39
C THR A 131 5.42 -8.98 5.75
N GLY A 132 5.56 -8.01 4.85
CA GLY A 132 4.43 -7.25 4.31
C GLY A 132 3.93 -6.14 5.24
N LEU A 133 4.49 -5.97 6.46
CA LEU A 133 4.01 -4.98 7.44
C LEU A 133 5.11 -4.00 7.90
N PRO A 134 4.76 -2.74 8.21
CA PRO A 134 5.72 -1.72 8.64
C PRO A 134 6.23 -1.88 10.07
N ILE A 135 5.73 -2.86 10.81
CA ILE A 135 6.19 -3.22 12.15
C ILE A 135 6.54 -4.72 12.20
N PRO A 136 7.40 -5.16 13.13
CA PRO A 136 7.68 -6.56 13.36
C PRO A 136 6.42 -7.42 13.40
N PHE A 137 6.43 -8.48 12.60
CA PHE A 137 5.34 -9.47 12.53
C PHE A 137 5.92 -10.85 12.77
N SER A 138 5.36 -11.59 13.72
CA SER A 138 5.79 -12.93 14.10
C SER A 138 4.61 -13.90 14.13
N GLY A 139 4.93 -15.20 14.20
CA GLY A 139 3.94 -16.26 14.29
C GLY A 139 3.46 -16.78 12.93
N THR A 140 2.36 -17.53 12.93
CA THR A 140 1.84 -18.23 11.75
C THR A 140 0.68 -17.45 11.12
N THR A 141 0.69 -17.36 9.79
CA THR A 141 -0.37 -16.69 9.03
C THR A 141 -0.51 -17.35 7.66
N ARG A 142 -1.74 -17.34 7.12
CA ARG A 142 -2.07 -17.79 5.77
C ARG A 142 -2.23 -16.62 4.79
N THR A 143 -2.11 -15.38 5.27
CA THR A 143 -2.21 -14.18 4.44
C THR A 143 -1.00 -14.03 3.52
N THR A 144 -1.25 -13.64 2.26
CA THR A 144 -0.20 -13.08 1.40
C THR A 144 0.28 -11.75 1.98
N ALA A 145 1.47 -11.28 1.59
CA ALA A 145 2.02 -10.01 2.09
C ALA A 145 1.06 -8.82 1.80
N GLU A 146 0.43 -8.81 0.63
CA GLU A 146 -0.55 -7.79 0.24
C GLU A 146 -1.79 -7.82 1.13
N LEU A 147 -2.41 -9.00 1.29
CA LEU A 147 -3.59 -9.15 2.14
C LEU A 147 -3.26 -8.81 3.59
N ARG A 148 -2.07 -9.19 4.05
CA ARG A 148 -1.60 -8.86 5.40
C ARG A 148 -1.50 -7.36 5.62
N PHE A 149 -0.97 -6.61 4.66
CA PHE A 149 -0.90 -5.15 4.74
C PHE A 149 -2.29 -4.49 4.76
N ASP A 150 -3.23 -5.01 3.97
CA ASP A 150 -4.61 -4.52 3.98
C ASP A 150 -5.32 -4.78 5.31
N ILE A 151 -5.13 -5.98 5.88
CA ILE A 151 -5.60 -6.33 7.22
C ILE A 151 -4.94 -5.42 8.26
N TYR A 152 -3.62 -5.21 8.20
CA TYR A 152 -2.88 -4.35 9.13
C TYR A 152 -3.47 -2.94 9.21
N LYS A 153 -3.75 -2.29 8.08
CA LYS A 153 -4.33 -0.94 8.06
C LYS A 153 -5.64 -0.87 8.86
N GLN A 154 -6.48 -1.89 8.75
CA GLN A 154 -7.75 -1.95 9.49
C GLN A 154 -7.56 -2.43 10.93
N ALA A 155 -6.61 -3.34 11.17
CA ALA A 155 -6.28 -3.87 12.49
C ALA A 155 -5.76 -2.78 13.42
N ILE A 156 -4.88 -1.90 12.94
CA ILE A 156 -4.36 -0.78 13.74
C ILE A 156 -5.48 0.19 14.11
N VAL A 157 -6.38 0.53 13.18
CA VAL A 157 -7.54 1.39 13.47
C VAL A 157 -8.44 0.75 14.54
N ALA A 158 -8.77 -0.53 14.39
CA ALA A 158 -9.58 -1.26 15.36
C ALA A 158 -8.88 -1.39 16.73
N GLY A 159 -7.58 -1.68 16.71
CA GLY A 159 -6.74 -1.78 17.91
C GLY A 159 -6.68 -0.47 18.66
N SER A 160 -6.36 0.63 17.97
CA SER A 160 -6.30 1.97 18.56
C SER A 160 -7.63 2.39 19.17
N ALA A 161 -8.75 2.07 18.50
CA ALA A 161 -10.08 2.35 19.05
C ALA A 161 -10.37 1.56 20.33
N ALA A 162 -9.83 0.34 20.47
CA ALA A 162 -10.08 -0.54 21.61
C ALA A 162 -9.18 -0.23 22.83
N SER A 163 -7.94 0.20 22.62
CA SER A 163 -6.95 0.43 23.68
C SER A 163 -6.57 1.90 23.92
N ASN A 164 -7.05 2.81 23.08
CA ASN A 164 -6.59 4.21 23.03
C ASN A 164 -5.07 4.34 22.79
N CYS A 165 -4.45 3.30 22.21
CA CYS A 165 -3.04 3.28 21.83
C CYS A 165 -2.90 3.65 20.34
N LEU A 166 -2.19 4.74 20.04
CA LEU A 166 -2.03 5.23 18.66
C LEU A 166 -0.87 4.58 17.91
N GLU A 167 0.06 3.94 18.62
CA GLU A 167 1.26 3.34 18.05
C GLU A 167 1.47 1.93 18.58
N PHE A 168 1.47 0.95 17.67
CA PHE A 168 1.79 -0.44 17.98
C PHE A 168 3.21 -0.76 17.51
N ASP A 169 3.95 -1.51 18.32
CA ASP A 169 5.35 -1.84 18.11
C ASP A 169 5.54 -3.19 17.42
N ALA A 170 4.61 -4.13 17.61
CA ALA A 170 4.70 -5.47 17.02
C ALA A 170 3.33 -6.14 16.88
N ILE A 171 3.29 -7.16 16.02
CA ILE A 171 2.14 -8.04 15.82
C ILE A 171 2.59 -9.49 15.97
N GLU A 172 1.84 -10.26 16.74
CA GLU A 172 1.97 -11.71 16.81
C GLU A 172 0.70 -12.35 16.25
N ALA A 173 0.83 -13.22 15.26
CA ALA A 173 -0.28 -13.89 14.61
C ALA A 173 -0.28 -15.40 14.86
N SER A 174 -1.47 -15.99 15.00
CA SER A 174 -1.66 -17.44 15.00
C SER A 174 -2.92 -17.83 14.24
N VAL A 175 -2.84 -18.91 13.47
CA VAL A 175 -4.02 -19.48 12.79
C VAL A 175 -4.86 -20.23 13.81
N THR A 176 -6.11 -19.79 14.01
CA THR A 176 -7.05 -20.43 14.95
C THR A 176 -7.97 -21.42 14.24
N GLU A 177 -8.37 -21.13 13.00
CA GLU A 177 -9.14 -22.04 12.15
C GLU A 177 -8.64 -21.91 10.70
N ALA A 178 -8.47 -23.05 10.02
CA ALA A 178 -8.16 -23.07 8.59
C ALA A 178 -9.38 -23.60 7.82
N SER A 179 -9.72 -22.97 6.69
CA SER A 179 -10.75 -23.53 5.82
C SER A 179 -10.28 -24.85 5.21
N ALA A 180 -11.21 -25.76 4.93
CA ALA A 180 -10.92 -27.05 4.28
C ALA A 180 -10.29 -26.89 2.87
N THR A 181 -10.37 -25.69 2.28
CA THR A 181 -9.85 -25.37 0.95
C THR A 181 -8.48 -24.69 0.98
N ASP A 182 -7.84 -24.54 2.16
CA ASP A 182 -6.52 -23.88 2.36
C ASP A 182 -6.44 -22.40 1.93
N THR A 183 -7.53 -21.83 1.42
CA THR A 183 -7.58 -20.47 0.84
C THR A 183 -8.20 -19.43 1.76
N GLY A 184 -8.86 -19.84 2.86
CA GLY A 184 -9.40 -18.95 3.88
C GLY A 184 -8.97 -19.40 5.27
N ALA A 185 -8.88 -18.46 6.21
CA ALA A 185 -8.55 -18.78 7.59
C ALA A 185 -9.15 -17.75 8.56
N THR A 186 -9.35 -18.20 9.79
CA THR A 186 -9.48 -17.32 10.95
C THR A 186 -8.12 -17.29 11.66
N GLU A 187 -7.60 -16.10 11.88
CA GLU A 187 -6.33 -15.85 12.55
C GLU A 187 -6.56 -14.97 13.77
N ARG A 188 -5.87 -15.25 14.88
CA ARG A 188 -5.76 -14.35 16.02
C ARG A 188 -4.53 -13.48 15.83
N TRP A 189 -4.72 -12.17 15.82
CA TRP A 189 -3.63 -11.19 15.74
C TRP A 189 -3.57 -10.42 17.05
N VAL A 190 -2.43 -10.46 17.72
CA VAL A 190 -2.17 -9.71 18.96
C VAL A 190 -1.30 -8.51 18.62
N LEU A 191 -1.89 -7.32 18.71
CA LEU A 191 -1.19 -6.05 18.55
C LEU A 191 -0.57 -5.65 19.90
N LYS A 192 0.74 -5.41 19.93
CA LYS A 192 1.48 -5.03 21.14
C LYS A 192 1.98 -3.60 21.02
N GLY A 193 1.65 -2.75 21.98
CA GLY A 193 2.02 -1.34 21.96
C GLY A 193 1.49 -0.59 23.18
N CYS A 194 2.13 0.52 23.53
CA CYS A 194 1.74 1.34 24.69
C CYS A 194 1.66 0.56 26.03
N GLY A 195 2.44 -0.51 26.19
CA GLY A 195 2.38 -1.40 27.36
C GLY A 195 1.11 -2.26 27.47
N GLN A 196 0.34 -2.37 26.37
CA GLN A 196 -0.89 -3.14 26.29
C GLN A 196 -0.85 -4.14 25.14
N GLU A 197 -1.72 -5.16 25.22
CA GLU A 197 -1.96 -6.11 24.14
C GLU A 197 -3.43 -6.08 23.74
N VAL A 198 -3.69 -5.94 22.44
CA VAL A 198 -5.04 -6.01 21.88
C VAL A 198 -5.13 -7.21 20.96
N ALA A 199 -5.99 -8.15 21.30
CA ALA A 199 -6.24 -9.32 20.47
C ALA A 199 -7.42 -9.10 19.53
N LEU A 200 -7.18 -9.33 18.24
CA LEU A 200 -8.13 -9.23 17.16
C LEU A 200 -8.32 -10.61 16.51
N SER A 201 -9.55 -10.88 16.08
CA SER A 201 -9.88 -11.99 15.20
C SER A 201 -9.93 -11.48 13.78
N VAL A 202 -9.16 -12.10 12.90
CA VAL A 202 -9.04 -11.77 11.49
C VAL A 202 -9.53 -12.97 10.69
N LYS A 203 -10.73 -12.85 10.13
CA LYS A 203 -11.27 -13.86 9.23
C LYS A 203 -11.08 -13.41 7.80
N HIS A 204 -10.46 -14.24 6.96
CA HIS A 204 -10.28 -13.96 5.54
C HIS A 204 -10.64 -15.16 4.67
N GLN A 205 -11.09 -14.87 3.45
CA GLN A 205 -11.48 -15.87 2.45
C GLN A 205 -11.37 -15.29 1.03
N PRO A 206 -11.29 -16.13 -0.02
CA PRO A 206 -11.36 -15.64 -1.39
C PRO A 206 -12.70 -14.95 -1.67
N SER A 207 -12.65 -13.82 -2.37
CA SER A 207 -13.86 -13.10 -2.79
C SER A 207 -14.43 -13.71 -4.08
N ALA A 208 -15.76 -13.71 -4.20
CA ALA A 208 -16.46 -14.16 -5.40
C ALA A 208 -16.15 -13.29 -6.65
N LYS A 209 -15.67 -12.06 -6.45
CA LYS A 209 -15.27 -11.14 -7.54
C LYS A 209 -13.77 -11.18 -7.86
N GLY A 210 -13.05 -12.15 -7.30
CA GLY A 210 -11.58 -12.19 -7.29
C GLY A 210 -10.99 -11.37 -6.15
N GLY A 211 -9.78 -11.74 -5.72
CA GLY A 211 -9.13 -11.17 -4.53
C GLY A 211 -9.55 -11.85 -3.22
N SER A 212 -9.45 -11.12 -2.11
CA SER A 212 -9.73 -11.64 -0.76
C SER A 212 -10.65 -10.69 0.01
N ASP A 213 -11.69 -11.26 0.62
CA ASP A 213 -12.52 -10.57 1.60
C ASP A 213 -11.97 -10.84 3.00
N PHE A 214 -11.99 -9.85 3.88
CA PHE A 214 -11.60 -10.02 5.27
C PHE A 214 -12.48 -9.22 6.22
N VAL A 215 -12.60 -9.72 7.45
CA VAL A 215 -13.32 -9.09 8.56
C VAL A 215 -12.42 -9.11 9.78
N ILE A 216 -12.37 -7.98 10.50
CA ILE A 216 -11.63 -7.83 11.74
C ILE A 216 -12.62 -7.54 12.86
N SER A 217 -12.52 -8.29 13.95
CA SER A 217 -13.29 -8.08 15.17
C SER A 217 -12.42 -8.24 16.41
N MET A 218 -12.93 -7.82 17.57
CA MET A 218 -12.26 -8.12 18.84
C MET A 218 -12.24 -9.64 19.05
N ALA A 219 -11.06 -10.19 19.34
CA ALA A 219 -10.97 -11.59 19.67
C ALA A 219 -11.59 -11.85 21.05
N PRO A 220 -12.17 -13.05 21.27
CA PRO A 220 -12.53 -13.48 22.61
C PRO A 220 -11.31 -13.40 23.54
N ALA A 221 -11.55 -13.04 24.81
CA ALA A 221 -10.54 -13.21 25.85
C ALA A 221 -10.10 -14.69 25.84
N ALA A 222 -8.79 -14.94 25.90
CA ALA A 222 -8.31 -16.30 26.06
C ALA A 222 -8.90 -16.86 27.36
N ALA A 223 -9.58 -18.00 27.30
CA ALA A 223 -10.04 -18.67 28.50
C ALA A 223 -8.81 -19.06 29.35
N PRO A 224 -8.87 -18.90 30.68
CA PRO A 224 -7.77 -19.22 31.58
C PRO A 224 -7.40 -20.70 31.57
#